data_AF-A0A2D6DR63-F1
#
_entry.id   AF-A0A2D6DR63-F1
#
_cell.length_a   1.000
_cell.length_b   1.000
_cell.length_c   1.000
_cell.angle_alpha   90.00
_cell.angle_beta   90.00
_cell.angle_gamma   90.00
#
_symmetry.space_group_name_H-M   'P 1'
#
loop_
_entity.id
_entity.type
_entity.pdbx_description
1 polymer ?
#
loop_
_entity_poly.entity_id
_entity_poly.type
_entity_poly.pdbx_seq_one_letter_code
_entity_poly.pdbx_strand_id
1 'polypeptide(L)'
;MTERKKNKLINMNSLEKLKQILEGSKLSSRDQKALVDLFSSAKDEELEPVIKLFSENPEWIEKISHNHKIKQEALKKSDANLWQKIIQEEESQLRELEK
;
A
#
# COMPACT_ATOMS: atom_id res chain seq x y z
N MET A 1 6.13 -13.41 21.63
CA MET A 1 5.24 -12.23 21.55
C MET A 1 4.40 -12.19 22.82
N THR A 2 4.36 -11.05 23.54
CA THR A 2 3.66 -10.90 24.83
C THR A 2 2.18 -10.53 24.66
N GLU A 3 1.30 -10.97 25.57
CA GLU A 3 -0.15 -10.68 25.58
C GLU A 3 -0.49 -9.20 25.46
N ARG A 4 0.37 -8.31 25.96
CA ARG A 4 0.20 -6.85 25.85
C ARG A 4 0.23 -6.34 24.40
N LYS A 5 1.02 -6.96 23.51
CA LYS A 5 1.01 -6.59 22.08
C LYS A 5 -0.28 -7.06 21.41
N LYS A 6 -0.80 -8.23 21.78
CA LYS A 6 -2.08 -8.76 21.28
C LYS A 6 -3.27 -7.88 21.68
N ASN A 7 -3.36 -7.44 22.94
CA ASN A 7 -4.47 -6.58 23.38
C ASN A 7 -4.45 -5.19 22.74
N LYS A 8 -3.28 -4.64 22.40
CA LYS A 8 -3.18 -3.33 21.74
C LYS A 8 -3.70 -3.38 20.30
N LEU A 9 -3.50 -4.50 19.60
CA LEU A 9 -3.98 -4.72 18.22
C LEU A 9 -5.50 -4.75 18.09
N ILE A 10 -6.23 -5.12 19.15
CA ILE A 10 -7.69 -5.30 19.13
C ILE A 10 -8.42 -3.94 19.15
N ASN A 11 -7.79 -2.87 19.65
CA ASN A 11 -8.37 -1.53 19.79
C ASN A 11 -7.83 -0.48 18.79
N MET A 12 -7.00 -0.88 17.83
CA MET A 12 -6.44 0.04 16.84
C MET A 12 -7.42 0.27 15.69
N ASN A 13 -7.54 1.52 15.25
CA ASN A 13 -8.26 1.83 14.01
C ASN A 13 -7.48 1.31 12.80
N SER A 14 -8.13 1.24 11.64
CA SER A 14 -7.57 0.56 10.47
C SER A 14 -6.33 1.31 9.94
N LEU A 15 -6.30 2.64 10.03
CA LEU A 15 -5.11 3.43 9.65
C LEU A 15 -3.89 3.13 10.56
N GLU A 16 -4.09 2.92 11.85
CA GLU A 16 -3.04 2.53 12.78
C GLU A 16 -2.51 1.10 12.51
N LYS A 17 -3.40 0.17 12.16
CA LYS A 17 -3.00 -1.19 11.72
C LYS A 17 -2.17 -1.11 10.44
N LEU A 18 -2.61 -0.30 9.48
CA LEU A 18 -1.87 -0.08 8.23
C LEU A 18 -0.45 0.45 8.52
N LYS A 19 -0.30 1.45 9.40
CA LYS A 19 1.02 1.97 9.80
C LYS A 19 1.93 0.85 10.33
N GLN A 20 1.41 -0.02 11.20
CA GLN A 20 2.21 -1.13 11.74
C GLN A 20 2.64 -2.13 10.66
N ILE A 21 1.76 -2.44 9.71
CA ILE A 21 2.09 -3.32 8.58
C ILE A 21 3.22 -2.71 7.75
N LEU A 22 3.13 -1.40 7.47
CA LEU A 22 4.14 -0.68 6.69
C LEU A 22 5.47 -0.57 7.43
N GLU A 23 5.47 -0.34 8.74
CA GLU A 23 6.68 -0.34 9.59
C GLU A 23 7.43 -1.68 9.54
N GLY A 24 6.72 -2.79 9.35
CA GLY A 24 7.30 -4.13 9.17
C GLY A 24 7.80 -4.44 7.77
N SER A 25 7.56 -3.57 6.79
CA SER A 25 7.95 -3.78 5.39
C SER A 25 9.40 -3.36 5.11
N LYS A 26 9.93 -3.73 3.93
CA LYS A 26 11.27 -3.33 3.47
C LYS A 26 11.33 -1.92 2.88
N LEU A 27 10.20 -1.19 2.88
CA LEU A 27 10.13 0.16 2.34
C LEU A 27 10.98 1.14 3.16
N SER A 28 11.48 2.17 2.49
CA SER A 28 12.10 3.30 3.18
C SER A 28 11.07 4.04 4.03
N SER A 29 11.48 4.70 5.11
CA SER A 29 10.56 5.48 5.94
C SER A 29 9.82 6.57 5.16
N ARG A 30 10.43 7.10 4.09
CA ARG A 30 9.79 8.03 3.17
C ARG A 30 8.66 7.37 2.39
N ASP A 31 8.89 6.17 1.87
CA ASP A 31 7.90 5.44 1.07
C ASP A 31 6.77 4.89 1.96
N GLN A 32 7.10 4.42 3.17
CA GLN A 32 6.12 4.06 4.20
C GLN A 32 5.19 5.25 4.49
N LYS A 33 5.74 6.44 4.74
CA LYS A 33 4.95 7.65 4.96
C LYS A 33 4.09 7.99 3.74
N ALA A 34 4.64 7.92 2.53
CA ALA A 34 3.90 8.22 1.31
C ALA A 34 2.69 7.29 1.10
N LEU A 35 2.82 6.01 1.47
CA LEU A 35 1.68 5.07 1.45
C LEU A 35 0.66 5.39 2.56
N VAL A 36 1.10 5.71 3.77
CA VAL A 36 0.18 6.15 4.83
C VAL A 36 -0.60 7.39 4.38
N ASP A 37 0.08 8.36 3.77
CA ASP A 37 -0.53 9.60 3.28
C ASP A 37 -1.55 9.30 2.17
N LEU A 38 -1.26 8.37 1.25
CA LEU A 38 -2.20 7.90 0.21
C LEU A 38 -3.53 7.41 0.81
N PHE A 39 -3.47 6.70 1.93
CA PHE A 39 -4.62 6.09 2.58
C PHE A 39 -5.22 6.91 3.73
N SER A 40 -4.64 8.09 4.02
CA SER A 40 -4.99 8.89 5.21
C SER A 40 -6.42 9.45 5.23
N SER A 41 -7.07 9.53 4.07
CA SER A 41 -8.44 10.03 3.92
C SER A 41 -9.51 8.93 3.84
N ALA A 42 -9.08 7.66 3.77
CA ALA A 42 -9.99 6.53 3.72
C ALA A 42 -10.58 6.23 5.11
N LYS A 43 -11.84 5.82 5.14
CA LYS A 43 -12.51 5.33 6.35
C LYS A 43 -12.00 3.95 6.71
N ASP A 44 -12.21 3.55 7.97
CA ASP A 44 -11.76 2.24 8.45
C ASP A 44 -12.29 1.08 7.57
N GLU A 45 -13.56 1.12 7.18
CA GLU A 45 -14.21 0.13 6.31
C GLU A 45 -13.53 -0.01 4.93
N GLU A 46 -13.01 1.10 4.41
CA GLU A 46 -12.36 1.18 3.10
C GLU A 46 -10.89 0.69 3.19
N LEU A 47 -10.29 0.73 4.39
CA LEU A 47 -8.93 0.29 4.65
C LEU A 47 -8.83 -1.21 4.96
N GLU A 48 -9.88 -1.83 5.49
CA GLU A 48 -9.87 -3.27 5.80
C GLU A 48 -9.44 -4.16 4.62
N PRO A 49 -9.92 -3.96 3.37
CA PRO A 49 -9.44 -4.73 2.21
C PRO A 49 -7.94 -4.55 1.94
N VAL A 50 -7.42 -3.34 2.13
CA VAL A 50 -5.99 -3.01 1.92
C VAL A 50 -5.13 -3.69 2.99
N ILE A 51 -5.56 -3.61 4.25
CA ILE A 51 -4.89 -4.27 5.38
C ILE A 51 -4.85 -5.78 5.17
N LYS A 52 -5.96 -6.37 4.71
CA LYS A 52 -6.04 -7.78 4.40
C LYS A 52 -5.05 -8.16 3.29
N LEU A 53 -5.08 -7.43 2.17
CA LEU A 53 -4.17 -7.66 1.04
C LEU A 53 -2.70 -7.62 1.48
N PHE A 54 -2.30 -6.60 2.25
CA PHE A 54 -0.90 -6.45 2.70
C PHE A 54 -0.49 -7.47 3.76
N SER A 55 -1.43 -7.96 4.56
CA SER A 55 -1.15 -8.99 5.56
C SER A 55 -0.99 -10.37 4.91
N GLU A 56 -1.81 -10.67 3.90
CA GLU A 56 -1.80 -11.96 3.21
C GLU A 56 -0.70 -12.03 2.14
N ASN A 57 -0.42 -10.91 1.45
CA ASN A 57 0.51 -10.84 0.32
C ASN A 57 1.43 -9.60 0.45
N PRO A 58 2.44 -9.63 1.34
CA PRO A 58 3.27 -8.45 1.67
C PRO A 58 4.03 -7.85 0.48
N GLU A 59 4.31 -8.62 -0.58
CA GLU A 59 4.92 -8.13 -1.82
C GLU A 59 4.11 -7.03 -2.51
N TRP A 60 2.80 -6.97 -2.24
CA TRP A 60 1.94 -5.88 -2.72
C TRP A 60 2.28 -4.54 -2.11
N ILE A 61 2.89 -4.50 -0.92
CA ILE A 61 3.32 -3.25 -0.30
C ILE A 61 4.36 -2.57 -1.20
N GLU A 62 5.34 -3.32 -1.70
CA GLU A 62 6.38 -2.81 -2.59
C GLU A 62 5.82 -2.43 -3.97
N LYS A 63 4.97 -3.29 -4.55
CA LYS A 63 4.33 -3.03 -5.85
C LYS A 63 3.47 -1.76 -5.82
N ILE A 64 2.58 -1.61 -4.84
CA ILE A 64 1.72 -0.43 -4.73
C ILE A 64 2.55 0.83 -4.43
N SER A 65 3.56 0.73 -3.56
CA SER A 65 4.47 1.85 -3.30
C SER A 65 5.18 2.32 -4.57
N HIS A 66 5.69 1.37 -5.37
CA HIS A 66 6.37 1.67 -6.62
C HIS A 66 5.43 2.35 -7.61
N ASN A 67 4.27 1.75 -7.85
CA ASN A 67 3.26 2.25 -8.78
C ASN A 67 2.77 3.65 -8.39
N HIS A 68 2.51 3.87 -7.09
CA HIS A 68 2.11 5.18 -6.60
C HIS A 68 3.20 6.24 -6.89
N LYS A 69 4.47 5.93 -6.63
CA LYS A 69 5.59 6.84 -6.86
C LYS A 69 5.75 7.21 -8.33
N ILE A 70 5.69 6.25 -9.24
CA ILE A 70 5.82 6.50 -10.68
C ILE A 70 4.58 7.21 -11.25
N LYS A 71 3.37 6.96 -10.72
CA LYS A 71 2.15 7.72 -11.06
C LYS A 71 2.27 9.18 -10.64
N GLN A 72 2.75 9.46 -9.43
CA GLN A 72 3.00 10.83 -8.97
C GLN A 72 4.01 11.56 -9.85
N GLU A 73 5.06 10.86 -10.31
CA GLU A 73 6.04 11.42 -11.24
C GLU A 73 5.45 11.72 -12.62
N ALA A 74 4.67 10.79 -13.18
CA ALA A 74 3.99 10.97 -14.46
C ALA A 74 3.03 12.17 -14.42
N LEU A 75 2.23 12.30 -13.36
CA LEU A 75 1.33 13.44 -13.16
C LEU A 75 2.09 14.76 -13.06
N LYS A 76 3.16 14.80 -12.26
CA LYS A 76 3.99 16.00 -12.09
C LYS A 76 4.62 16.47 -13.40
N LYS A 77 4.98 15.54 -14.29
CA LYS A 77 5.58 15.82 -15.61
C LYS A 77 4.56 15.97 -16.73
N SER A 78 3.27 15.75 -16.46
CA SER A 78 2.23 15.63 -17.48
C SER A 78 2.58 14.62 -18.59
N ASP A 79 3.26 13.54 -18.21
CA ASP A 79 3.75 12.51 -19.14
C ASP A 79 2.69 11.42 -19.35
N ALA A 80 1.84 11.62 -20.37
CA ALA A 80 0.78 10.69 -20.73
C ALA A 80 1.31 9.32 -21.18
N ASN A 81 2.49 9.26 -21.80
CA ASN A 81 3.08 8.01 -22.26
C ASN A 81 3.55 7.16 -21.08
N LEU A 82 4.20 7.80 -20.10
CA LEU A 82 4.57 7.13 -18.86
C LEU A 82 3.32 6.65 -18.11
N TRP A 83 2.27 7.47 -18.03
CA TRP A 83 1.00 7.06 -17.43
C TRP A 83 0.43 5.80 -18.09
N GLN A 84 0.37 5.76 -19.42
CA GLN A 84 -0.14 4.61 -20.16
C GLN A 84 0.68 3.34 -19.88
N LYS A 85 2.02 3.44 -19.85
CA LYS A 85 2.89 2.30 -19.53
C LYS A 85 2.62 1.75 -18.13
N ILE A 86 2.46 2.62 -17.14
CA ILE A 86 2.18 2.21 -15.76
C ILE A 86 0.88 1.41 -15.68
N ILE A 87 -0.17 1.85 -16.37
CA ILE A 87 -1.45 1.15 -16.41
C ILE A 87 -1.31 -0.24 -17.07
N GLN A 88 -0.53 -0.35 -18.14
CA GLN A 88 -0.28 -1.64 -18.81
C GLN A 88 0.51 -2.61 -17.94
N GLU A 89 1.49 -2.12 -17.17
CA GLU A 89 2.23 -2.94 -16.21
C GLU A 89 1.32 -3.45 -15.08
N GLU A 90 0.44 -2.60 -14.55
CA GLU A 90 -0.55 -2.99 -13.54
C GLU A 90 -1.51 -4.06 -14.06
N GLU A 91 -2.02 -3.89 -15.29
CA GLU A 91 -2.89 -4.88 -15.93
C GLU A 91 -2.17 -6.23 -16.08
N SER A 92 -0.89 -6.20 -16.47
CA SER A 92 -0.09 -7.41 -16.65
C SER A 92 0.14 -8.14 -15.32
N GLN A 93 0.45 -7.40 -14.25
CA GLN A 93 0.61 -7.95 -12.90
C GLN A 93 -0.70 -8.58 -12.38
N LEU A 94 -1.86 -7.99 -12.68
CA LEU A 94 -3.16 -8.55 -12.30
C LEU A 94 -3.44 -9.87 -13.03
N ARG A 95 -3.14 -9.94 -14.34
CA ARG A 95 -3.33 -11.17 -15.13
C ARG A 95 -2.44 -12.33 -14.67
N GLU A 96 -1.29 -12.06 -14.06
CA GLU A 96 -0.43 -13.09 -13.47
C GLU A 96 -1.02 -13.74 -12.22
N LEU A 97 -1.91 -13.05 -11.50
CA LEU A 97 -2.57 -13.57 -10.30
C LEU A 97 -3.75 -14.50 -10.61
N GLU A 98 -4.32 -14.39 -11.81
CA GLU A 98 -5.46 -15.19 -12.26
C GLU A 98 -5.05 -16.56 -12.84
N LYS A 99 -3.74 -16.87 -12.86
CA LYS A 99 -3.18 -18.13 -13.37
C LYS A 99 -2.78 -19.07 -12.24
#